data_AF-A0A259HV61-F1
#
_entry.id   AF-A0A259HV61-F1
#
_cell.length_a   1.000
_cell.length_b   1.000
_cell.length_c   1.000
_cell.angle_alpha   90.00
_cell.angle_beta   90.00
_cell.angle_gamma   90.00
#
_symmetry.space_group_name_H-M   'P 1'
#
loop_
_entity.id
_entity.type
_entity.pdbx_description
1 polymer ?
#
loop_
_entity_poly.entity_id
_entity_poly.type
_entity_poly.pdbx_seq_one_letter_code
_entity_poly.pdbx_strand_id
1 'polypeptide(L)'
;DGLGERLLRNYRAINQLNQRKPDAALQELAKPVSAVGAIFYRESLSAGLITRPLAEQINRESSGLKRLGAVDPGLTDLERGEILDAQAVALGATAARMQGRFAEAQAGFEEATARLAKVREGRVVSTAWLRSEIEMELALLAEAQGRGDAAGASYDRALGVLQNAFPQSPALLAAEARKAAWLTRSGNEAEAGALYGRIVADSLTIPDAGSTLRDLLGPYFGLLAKRGGLESAGAVFTASQVLQRPGVAQTQAVFARQMSEGNDEAAALFRLSVARSRDIARTEATVAQLSAVAAPDAPQEAALKSAQDNLVYLQREQTELTSKLAAFPRYNVLSPKSVELAELQATLRPGEGYFKLMNVGDRTYGLFATVQDARVVPITASPNTLSGEVQALRDTIVKVENGRQVNYPFDVEKAHTLYKTLFGPVEDMLAQTRHLIFEPDGAMLQLPPTVLVTDAKGVADYNERMESPDGDPFDFTGIAWLGRGREVSIAVSPRAFLDIRKLAASSAPRNYLGLGHNAKPAARPVTAVADECDWPLATWMNPISADELHYAQGKLNRGGSAVRTDVAFNDTALLAEADLDQYRVLHFATHGLVTAPR
;
A
#
# COMPACT_ATOMS: atom_id res chain seq x y z
N ASP A 1 -14.71 12.11 31.95
CA ASP A 1 -13.81 12.43 33.07
C ASP A 1 -12.68 13.33 32.53
N GLY A 2 -11.84 13.90 33.41
CA GLY A 2 -10.80 14.85 32.98
C GLY A 2 -9.75 14.28 32.03
N LEU A 3 -9.58 12.94 32.00
CA LEU A 3 -8.70 12.27 31.04
C LEU A 3 -9.33 12.14 29.66
N GLY A 4 -10.58 11.66 29.58
CA GLY A 4 -11.29 11.55 28.31
C GLY A 4 -11.47 12.89 27.60
N GLU A 5 -11.72 13.97 28.36
CA GLU A 5 -11.83 15.33 27.82
C GLU A 5 -10.51 15.82 27.20
N ARG A 6 -9.37 15.59 27.87
CA ARG A 6 -8.04 15.90 27.32
C ARG A 6 -7.74 15.11 26.05
N LEU A 7 -8.03 13.81 26.06
CA LEU A 7 -7.80 12.94 24.91
C LEU A 7 -8.63 13.42 23.70
N LEU A 8 -9.92 13.70 23.91
CA LEU A 8 -10.82 14.19 22.87
C LEU A 8 -10.39 15.56 22.34
N ARG A 9 -10.00 16.49 23.23
CA ARG A 9 -9.44 17.80 22.85
C ARG A 9 -8.24 17.63 21.94
N ASN A 10 -7.28 16.79 22.33
CA ASN A 10 -6.06 16.58 21.57
C ASN A 10 -6.34 15.92 20.21
N TYR A 11 -7.22 14.91 20.14
CA TYR A 11 -7.62 14.31 18.85
C TYR A 11 -8.32 15.28 17.92
N ARG A 12 -9.19 16.16 18.45
CA ARG A 12 -9.81 17.22 17.64
C ARG A 12 -8.78 18.19 17.11
N ALA A 13 -7.82 18.62 17.95
CA ALA A 13 -6.72 19.48 17.52
C ALA A 13 -5.85 18.81 16.44
N ILE A 14 -5.49 17.54 16.61
CA ILE A 14 -4.76 16.75 15.60
C ILE A 14 -5.53 16.70 14.27
N ASN A 15 -6.85 16.44 14.31
CA ASN A 15 -7.68 16.43 13.10
C ASN A 15 -7.66 17.80 12.37
N GLN A 16 -7.74 18.90 13.11
CA GLN A 16 -7.65 20.25 12.52
C GLN A 16 -6.26 20.53 11.92
N LEU A 17 -5.18 20.12 12.60
CA LEU A 17 -3.81 20.26 12.09
C LEU A 17 -3.57 19.44 10.82
N ASN A 18 -4.08 18.21 10.76
CA ASN A 18 -4.03 17.36 9.57
C ASN A 18 -4.74 17.99 8.36
N GLN A 19 -5.78 18.78 8.61
CA GLN A 19 -6.49 19.55 7.58
C GLN A 19 -5.84 20.92 7.27
N ARG A 20 -4.66 21.21 7.84
CA ARG A 20 -3.95 22.49 7.74
C ARG A 20 -4.75 23.68 8.26
N LYS A 21 -5.50 23.50 9.36
CA LYS A 21 -6.30 24.55 10.02
C LYS A 21 -5.75 24.89 11.41
N PRO A 22 -4.62 25.62 11.51
CA PRO A 22 -3.97 25.90 12.80
C PRO A 22 -4.84 26.74 13.74
N ASP A 23 -5.60 27.72 13.25
CA ASP A 23 -6.51 28.51 14.10
C ASP A 23 -7.62 27.67 14.73
N ALA A 24 -8.21 26.75 13.97
CA ALA A 24 -9.22 25.83 14.47
C ALA A 24 -8.62 24.86 15.50
N ALA A 25 -7.37 24.41 15.31
CA ALA A 25 -6.67 23.59 16.29
C ALA A 25 -6.46 24.34 17.62
N LEU A 26 -6.03 25.61 17.57
CA LEU A 26 -5.88 26.45 18.75
C LEU A 26 -7.21 26.69 19.49
N GLN A 27 -8.31 26.85 18.75
CA GLN A 27 -9.65 26.95 19.34
C GLN A 27 -10.07 25.67 20.06
N GLU A 28 -9.75 24.48 19.52
CA GLU A 28 -9.97 23.22 20.22
C GLU A 28 -9.11 23.13 21.48
N LEU A 29 -7.83 23.49 21.41
CA LEU A 29 -6.88 23.43 22.53
C LEU A 29 -7.24 24.39 23.67
N ALA A 30 -7.87 25.53 23.36
CA ALA A 30 -8.33 26.52 24.34
C ALA A 30 -9.57 26.08 25.14
N LYS A 31 -10.25 24.99 24.74
CA LYS A 31 -11.43 24.51 25.46
C LYS A 31 -11.02 23.99 26.86
N PRO A 32 -11.74 24.41 27.92
CA PRO A 32 -11.43 23.96 29.27
C PRO A 32 -11.69 22.45 29.40
N VAL A 33 -10.86 21.78 30.20
CA VAL A 33 -10.98 20.36 30.54
C VAL A 33 -11.06 20.20 32.05
N SER A 34 -11.87 19.26 32.51
CA SER A 34 -12.03 18.92 33.93
C SER A 34 -10.71 18.44 34.54
N ALA A 35 -10.47 18.69 35.84
CA ALA A 35 -9.24 18.21 36.51
C ALA A 35 -9.13 16.67 36.52
N VAL A 36 -7.90 16.14 36.50
CA VAL A 36 -7.63 14.68 36.55
C VAL A 36 -7.41 14.24 37.99
N GLY A 37 -8.34 13.47 38.57
CA GLY A 37 -8.26 12.83 39.89
C GLY A 37 -8.08 13.79 41.11
N ALA A 38 -8.83 13.72 42.21
CA ALA A 38 -10.15 13.20 42.49
C ALA A 38 -10.94 14.35 43.14
N ILE A 39 -12.23 14.47 42.82
CA ILE A 39 -13.14 15.10 43.79
C ILE A 39 -13.17 14.13 44.97
N PHE A 40 -12.35 14.40 45.99
CA PHE A 40 -12.58 13.80 47.30
C PHE A 40 -13.91 14.35 47.80
N TYR A 41 -15.00 13.63 47.55
CA TYR A 41 -16.21 13.86 48.31
C TYR A 41 -15.87 13.52 49.76
N ARG A 42 -15.58 14.55 50.57
CA ARG A 42 -15.34 14.42 52.01
C ARG A 42 -16.42 13.55 52.67
N GLU A 43 -17.66 13.65 52.18
CA GLU A 43 -18.79 12.83 52.61
C GLU A 43 -18.58 11.32 52.38
N SER A 44 -18.00 10.90 51.26
CA SER A 44 -17.74 9.48 50.96
C SER A 44 -16.65 8.89 51.87
N LEU A 45 -15.63 9.68 52.17
CA LEU A 45 -14.57 9.29 53.12
C LEU A 45 -15.10 9.23 54.56
N SER A 46 -15.92 10.20 54.97
CA SER A 46 -16.57 10.18 56.28
C SER A 46 -17.62 9.07 56.43
N ALA A 47 -18.15 8.55 55.31
CA ALA A 47 -19.08 7.42 55.26
C ALA A 47 -18.39 6.05 55.14
N GLY A 48 -17.05 5.99 55.10
CA GLY A 48 -16.28 4.74 55.03
C GLY A 48 -16.35 4.01 53.67
N LEU A 49 -16.73 4.71 52.59
CA LEU A 49 -16.79 4.12 51.24
C LEU A 49 -15.39 4.07 50.61
N ILE A 50 -14.90 2.85 50.36
CA ILE A 50 -13.69 2.64 49.56
C ILE A 50 -14.06 2.78 48.08
N THR A 51 -13.84 3.97 47.53
CA THR A 51 -14.03 4.24 46.10
C THR A 51 -12.92 3.58 45.26
N ARG A 52 -13.15 3.34 43.97
CA ARG A 52 -12.13 2.74 43.08
C ARG A 52 -10.78 3.48 43.09
N PRO A 53 -10.72 4.83 43.03
CA PRO A 53 -9.46 5.56 43.19
C PRO A 53 -8.77 5.33 44.54
N LEU A 54 -9.56 5.23 45.63
CA LEU A 54 -9.05 4.97 46.99
C LEU A 54 -8.57 3.52 47.15
N ALA A 55 -9.28 2.55 46.57
CA ALA A 55 -8.87 1.15 46.52
C ALA A 55 -7.55 0.98 45.76
N GLU A 56 -7.40 1.64 44.61
CA GLU A 56 -6.17 1.61 43.83
C GLU A 56 -5.00 2.29 44.55
N GLN A 57 -5.24 3.30 45.39
CA GLN A 57 -4.21 3.92 46.23
C GLN A 57 -3.83 3.03 47.43
N ILE A 58 -4.81 2.46 48.14
CA ILE A 58 -4.59 1.52 49.27
C ILE A 58 -3.79 0.29 48.81
N ASN A 59 -4.15 -0.28 47.65
CA ASN A 59 -3.45 -1.43 47.09
C ASN A 59 -2.00 -1.10 46.69
N ARG A 60 -1.69 0.17 46.40
CA ARG A 60 -0.33 0.65 46.07
C ARG A 60 0.54 0.92 47.29
N GLU A 61 -0.05 1.40 48.39
CA GLU A 61 0.66 1.67 49.65
C GLU A 61 0.87 0.41 50.51
N SER A 62 0.21 -0.69 50.19
CA SER A 62 0.43 -2.00 50.81
C SER A 62 1.85 -2.52 50.55
N SER A 63 2.71 -2.41 51.57
CA SER A 63 4.07 -2.97 51.60
C SER A 63 4.11 -4.51 51.52
N GLY A 64 2.95 -5.19 51.64
CA GLY A 64 2.80 -6.63 51.43
C GLY A 64 2.78 -7.02 49.94
N LEU A 65 2.15 -6.21 49.08
CA LEU A 65 2.04 -6.47 47.64
C LEU A 65 3.37 -6.22 46.89
N LYS A 66 4.16 -5.23 47.33
CA LYS A 66 5.53 -4.99 46.80
C LYS A 66 6.51 -6.14 47.09
N ARG A 67 6.31 -6.90 48.17
CA ARG A 67 7.14 -8.07 48.52
C ARG A 67 6.80 -9.34 47.75
N LEU A 68 5.65 -9.36 47.05
CA LEU A 68 5.14 -10.51 46.30
C LEU A 68 5.39 -10.39 44.78
N GLY A 69 6.24 -9.46 44.33
CA GLY A 69 6.61 -9.35 42.91
C GLY A 69 5.49 -8.81 42.00
N ALA A 70 4.58 -8.00 42.53
CA ALA A 70 3.51 -7.40 41.73
C ALA A 70 4.07 -6.44 40.66
N VAL A 71 3.66 -6.68 39.41
CA VAL A 71 3.95 -5.89 38.21
C VAL A 71 3.61 -4.40 38.44
N ASP A 72 4.47 -3.49 37.97
CA ASP A 72 4.23 -2.04 37.96
C ASP A 72 2.80 -1.74 37.45
N PRO A 73 1.92 -1.08 38.23
CA PRO A 73 0.51 -0.89 37.88
C PRO A 73 0.27 0.06 36.70
N GLY A 74 1.33 0.60 36.07
CA GLY A 74 1.25 1.54 34.96
C GLY A 74 1.05 2.99 35.42
N LEU A 75 0.91 3.90 34.46
CA LEU A 75 0.78 5.34 34.73
C LEU A 75 -0.47 5.66 35.56
N THR A 76 -0.33 6.52 36.57
CA THR A 76 -1.45 7.11 37.31
C THR A 76 -2.27 8.04 36.43
N ASP A 77 -3.52 8.32 36.82
CA ASP A 77 -4.36 9.26 36.10
C ASP A 77 -3.71 10.65 36.01
N LEU A 78 -3.13 11.16 37.11
CA LEU A 78 -2.40 12.43 37.12
C LEU A 78 -1.23 12.45 36.12
N GLU A 79 -0.45 11.36 36.04
CA GLU A 79 0.65 11.24 35.09
C GLU A 79 0.15 11.17 33.64
N ARG A 80 -0.93 10.43 33.37
CA ARG A 80 -1.58 10.42 32.05
C ARG A 80 -2.11 11.80 31.69
N GLY A 81 -2.68 12.51 32.67
CA GLY A 81 -3.14 13.88 32.53
C GLY A 81 -2.02 14.83 32.13
N GLU A 82 -0.88 14.77 32.82
CA GLU A 82 0.29 15.60 32.50
C GLU A 82 0.86 15.26 31.11
N ILE A 83 0.92 13.99 30.71
CA ILE A 83 1.34 13.60 29.36
C ILE A 83 0.39 14.18 28.29
N LEU A 84 -0.92 14.11 28.52
CA LEU A 84 -1.91 14.67 27.59
C LEU A 84 -1.87 16.20 27.55
N ASP A 85 -1.57 16.87 28.65
CA ASP A 85 -1.39 18.32 28.67
C ASP A 85 -0.08 18.72 27.99
N ALA A 86 1.01 17.97 28.17
CA ALA A 86 2.24 18.16 27.40
C ALA A 86 2.02 17.98 25.88
N GLN A 87 1.22 16.98 25.49
CA GLN A 87 0.82 16.79 24.09
C GLN A 87 0.03 18.00 23.58
N ALA A 88 -0.88 18.56 24.38
CA ALA A 88 -1.64 19.75 23.98
C ALA A 88 -0.75 20.96 23.75
N VAL A 89 0.27 21.17 24.61
CA VAL A 89 1.28 22.22 24.44
C VAL A 89 2.07 21.99 23.13
N ALA A 90 2.51 20.76 22.86
CA ALA A 90 3.20 20.43 21.61
C ALA A 90 2.33 20.68 20.36
N LEU A 91 1.03 20.33 20.40
CA LEU A 91 0.09 20.60 19.31
C LEU A 91 -0.11 22.11 19.09
N GLY A 92 -0.15 22.90 20.17
CA GLY A 92 -0.18 24.36 20.09
C GLY A 92 1.08 24.93 19.47
N ALA A 93 2.26 24.40 19.83
CA ALA A 93 3.53 24.76 19.23
C ALA A 93 3.60 24.41 17.73
N THR A 94 3.08 23.26 17.31
CA THR A 94 2.93 22.89 15.89
C THR A 94 2.03 23.90 15.16
N ALA A 95 0.89 24.28 15.75
CA ALA A 95 0.02 25.30 15.17
C ALA A 95 0.72 26.66 15.00
N ALA A 96 1.49 27.09 16.02
CA ALA A 96 2.30 28.31 15.97
C ALA A 96 3.35 28.25 14.85
N ARG A 97 4.06 27.11 14.70
CA ARG A 97 5.02 26.89 13.61
C ARG A 97 4.36 26.99 12.24
N MET A 98 3.19 26.37 12.06
CA MET A 98 2.43 26.43 10.80
C MET A 98 2.00 27.86 10.43
N GLN A 99 1.89 28.76 11.41
CA GLN A 99 1.59 30.18 11.22
C GLN A 99 2.83 31.07 11.10
N GLY A 100 4.05 30.49 11.11
CA GLY A 100 5.30 31.25 11.08
C GLY A 100 5.69 31.88 12.42
N ARG A 101 4.97 31.59 13.51
CA ARG A 101 5.26 32.09 14.87
C ARG A 101 6.35 31.25 15.53
N PHE A 102 7.57 31.34 14.99
CA PHE A 102 8.66 30.42 15.31
C PHE A 102 9.18 30.51 16.74
N ALA A 103 9.25 31.69 17.34
CA ALA A 103 9.70 31.84 18.73
C ALA A 103 8.70 31.21 19.72
N GLU A 104 7.40 31.38 19.47
CA GLU A 104 6.33 30.76 20.26
C GLU A 104 6.34 29.23 20.09
N ALA A 105 6.54 28.73 18.87
CA ALA A 105 6.68 27.31 18.61
C ALA A 105 7.88 26.70 19.38
N GLN A 106 9.05 27.35 19.33
CA GLN A 106 10.25 26.91 20.06
C GLN A 106 9.95 26.78 21.56
N ALA A 107 9.41 27.85 22.17
CA ALA A 107 9.10 27.87 23.59
C ALA A 107 8.06 26.80 23.97
N GLY A 108 7.04 26.58 23.13
CA GLY A 108 6.03 25.54 23.37
C GLY A 108 6.61 24.12 23.30
N PHE A 109 7.48 23.82 22.33
CA PHE A 109 8.13 22.50 22.27
C PHE A 109 9.09 22.26 23.45
N GLU A 110 9.80 23.29 23.90
CA GLU A 110 10.64 23.23 25.11
C GLU A 110 9.79 23.01 26.37
N GLU A 111 8.66 23.69 26.51
CA GLU A 111 7.72 23.48 27.63
C GLU A 111 7.16 22.05 27.60
N ALA A 112 6.70 21.56 26.44
CA ALA A 112 6.19 20.20 26.30
C ALA A 112 7.25 19.16 26.70
N THR A 113 8.50 19.37 26.27
CA THR A 113 9.64 18.51 26.65
C THR A 113 9.88 18.53 28.15
N ALA A 114 9.87 19.71 28.78
CA ALA A 114 10.06 19.87 30.21
C ALA A 114 8.93 19.22 31.03
N ARG A 115 7.68 19.28 30.55
CA ARG A 115 6.52 18.60 31.16
C ARG A 115 6.67 17.08 31.09
N LEU A 116 7.04 16.54 29.94
CA LEU A 116 7.28 15.10 29.79
C LEU A 116 8.43 14.62 30.68
N ALA A 117 9.48 15.41 30.85
CA ALA A 117 10.59 15.08 31.74
C ALA A 117 10.18 15.01 33.22
N LYS A 118 9.15 15.74 33.66
CA LYS A 118 8.62 15.66 35.04
C LYS A 118 7.93 14.33 35.32
N VAL A 119 7.42 13.65 34.29
CA VAL A 119 6.76 12.35 34.45
C VAL A 119 7.83 11.26 34.43
N ARG A 120 8.13 10.69 35.61
CA ARG A 120 9.11 9.59 35.78
C ARG A 120 10.48 9.89 35.16
N GLU A 121 10.94 11.13 35.29
CA GLU A 121 12.24 11.57 34.72
C GLU A 121 12.32 11.36 33.19
N GLY A 122 11.19 11.39 32.48
CA GLY A 122 11.13 11.17 31.03
C GLY A 122 11.36 9.72 30.60
N ARG A 123 11.39 8.75 31.54
CA ARG A 123 11.63 7.33 31.27
C ARG A 123 10.39 6.54 30.85
N VAL A 124 9.27 7.22 30.63
CA VAL A 124 8.03 6.57 30.19
C VAL A 124 8.12 6.17 28.72
N VAL A 125 8.32 4.88 28.45
CA VAL A 125 8.47 4.33 27.08
C VAL A 125 7.30 4.71 26.16
N SER A 126 6.06 4.71 26.66
CA SER A 126 4.89 5.07 25.86
C SER A 126 4.87 6.54 25.39
N THR A 127 5.72 7.41 25.95
CA THR A 127 5.90 8.81 25.51
C THR A 127 6.97 8.97 24.43
N ALA A 128 7.74 7.93 24.12
CA ALA A 128 8.85 8.00 23.17
C ALA A 128 8.40 8.49 21.79
N TRP A 129 7.21 8.08 21.34
CA TRP A 129 6.62 8.60 20.10
C TRP A 129 6.43 10.12 20.15
N LEU A 130 5.76 10.64 21.19
CA LEU A 130 5.53 12.08 21.34
C LEU A 130 6.85 12.86 21.47
N ARG A 131 7.82 12.34 22.23
CA ARG A 131 9.15 12.95 22.36
C ARG A 131 9.88 13.01 21.03
N SER A 132 9.82 11.95 20.23
CA SER A 132 10.42 11.94 18.89
C SER A 132 9.74 12.92 17.93
N GLU A 133 8.41 13.06 17.99
CA GLU A 133 7.67 14.04 17.18
C GLU A 133 8.02 15.48 17.57
N ILE A 134 8.17 15.78 18.86
CA ILE A 134 8.64 17.09 19.33
C ILE A 134 10.04 17.40 18.76
N GLU A 135 10.97 16.44 18.82
CA GLU A 135 12.32 16.62 18.27
C GLU A 135 12.33 16.80 16.75
N MET A 136 11.46 16.10 16.02
CA MET A 136 11.28 16.31 14.57
C MET A 136 10.68 17.68 14.25
N GLU A 137 9.72 18.16 15.05
CA GLU A 137 9.17 19.51 14.90
C GLU A 137 10.21 20.60 15.20
N LEU A 138 11.07 20.40 16.20
CA LEU A 138 12.23 21.26 16.46
C LEU A 138 13.22 21.23 15.30
N ALA A 139 13.41 20.07 14.64
CA ALA A 139 14.24 19.96 13.45
C ALA A 139 13.69 20.79 12.28
N LEU A 140 12.38 20.70 12.01
CA LEU A 140 11.70 21.51 10.99
C LEU A 140 11.77 23.00 11.29
N LEU A 141 11.67 23.39 12.56
CA LEU A 141 11.79 24.78 12.99
C LEU A 141 13.22 25.31 12.79
N ALA A 142 14.23 24.53 13.16
CA ALA A 142 15.63 24.86 12.92
C ALA A 142 15.93 24.99 11.42
N GLU A 143 15.40 24.08 10.59
CA GLU A 143 15.49 24.14 9.13
C GLU A 143 14.89 25.45 8.58
N ALA A 144 13.67 25.81 9.00
CA ALA A 144 13.00 27.04 8.57
C ALA A 144 13.78 28.32 8.95
N GLN A 145 14.63 28.24 9.97
CA GLN A 145 15.51 29.33 10.44
C GLN A 145 16.92 29.27 9.84
N GLY A 146 17.21 28.34 8.92
CA GLY A 146 18.54 28.16 8.33
C GLY A 146 19.58 27.54 9.27
N ARG A 147 19.16 26.97 10.42
CA ARG A 147 20.04 26.34 11.41
C ARG A 147 20.22 24.84 11.13
N GLY A 148 20.92 24.52 10.05
CA GLY A 148 21.13 23.14 9.57
C GLY A 148 21.67 22.18 10.64
N ASP A 149 22.74 22.56 11.35
CA ASP A 149 23.35 21.70 12.38
C ASP A 149 22.37 21.38 13.53
N ALA A 150 21.58 22.37 13.93
CA ALA A 150 20.55 22.19 14.96
C ALA A 150 19.40 21.30 14.48
N ALA A 151 19.06 21.38 13.19
CA ALA A 151 18.08 20.48 12.59
C ALA A 151 18.58 19.03 12.60
N GLY A 152 19.81 18.80 12.14
CA GLY A 152 20.45 17.48 12.17
C GLY A 152 20.51 16.88 13.58
N ALA A 153 20.97 17.66 14.57
CA ALA A 153 21.02 17.23 15.96
C ALA A 153 19.65 16.86 16.54
N SER A 154 18.59 17.54 16.10
CA SER A 154 17.22 17.25 16.55
C SER A 154 16.68 15.96 15.91
N TYR A 155 16.95 15.70 14.63
CA TYR A 155 16.68 14.40 14.03
C TYR A 155 17.45 13.27 14.74
N ASP A 156 18.73 13.47 15.08
CA ASP A 156 19.51 12.46 15.78
C ASP A 156 18.96 12.12 17.17
N ARG A 157 18.48 13.14 17.91
CA ARG A 157 17.78 12.91 19.19
C ARG A 157 16.46 12.15 18.99
N ALA A 158 15.66 12.51 17.98
CA ALA A 158 14.42 11.81 17.65
C ALA A 158 14.68 10.32 17.35
N LEU A 159 15.70 10.04 16.53
CA LEU A 159 16.12 8.69 16.18
C LEU A 159 16.64 7.92 17.40
N GLY A 160 17.44 8.55 18.26
CA GLY A 160 17.92 7.94 19.50
C GLY A 160 16.77 7.54 20.45
N VAL A 161 15.72 8.35 20.53
CA VAL A 161 14.52 8.02 21.32
C VAL A 161 13.79 6.80 20.74
N LEU A 162 13.57 6.78 19.42
CA LEU A 162 12.85 5.68 18.76
C LEU A 162 13.67 4.39 18.71
N GLN A 163 14.98 4.47 18.48
CA GLN A 163 15.87 3.30 18.47
C GLN A 163 15.87 2.58 19.82
N ASN A 164 15.85 3.33 20.92
CA ASN A 164 15.85 2.77 22.27
C ASN A 164 14.48 2.23 22.69
N ALA A 165 13.39 2.88 22.27
CA ALA A 165 12.04 2.51 22.67
C ALA A 165 11.36 1.48 21.75
N PHE A 166 11.59 1.59 20.44
CA PHE A 166 10.93 0.83 19.39
C PHE A 166 11.93 0.44 18.27
N PRO A 167 12.96 -0.38 18.57
CA PRO A 167 13.89 -0.86 17.55
C PRO A 167 13.14 -1.64 16.47
N GLN A 168 13.62 -1.59 15.23
CA GLN A 168 13.03 -2.31 14.08
C GLN A 168 11.52 -2.03 13.87
N SER A 169 11.10 -0.79 14.08
CA SER A 169 9.69 -0.40 13.93
C SER A 169 9.44 0.46 12.70
N PRO A 170 8.22 0.46 12.13
CA PRO A 170 7.81 1.41 11.09
C PRO A 170 8.00 2.87 11.51
N ALA A 171 7.83 3.18 12.81
CA ALA A 171 8.00 4.53 13.35
C ALA A 171 9.46 5.01 13.26
N LEU A 172 10.42 4.13 13.54
CA LEU A 172 11.85 4.42 13.38
C LEU A 172 12.17 4.69 11.90
N LEU A 173 11.77 3.79 10.99
CA LEU A 173 11.99 3.97 9.55
C LEU A 173 11.36 5.27 9.02
N ALA A 174 10.18 5.65 9.53
CA ALA A 174 9.54 6.90 9.15
C ALA A 174 10.35 8.13 9.59
N ALA A 175 10.91 8.11 10.80
CA ALA A 175 11.78 9.18 11.30
C ALA A 175 13.09 9.26 10.51
N GLU A 176 13.68 8.11 10.14
CA GLU A 176 14.85 8.07 9.27
C GLU A 176 14.55 8.63 7.87
N ALA A 177 13.40 8.29 7.30
CA ALA A 177 12.97 8.83 6.00
C ALA A 177 12.77 10.35 6.06
N ARG A 178 12.24 10.89 7.17
CA ARG A 178 12.13 12.35 7.38
C ARG A 178 13.52 13.01 7.47
N LYS A 179 14.49 12.39 8.17
CA LYS A 179 15.89 12.85 8.17
C LYS A 179 16.49 12.80 6.76
N ALA A 180 16.28 11.72 6.01
CA ALA A 180 16.76 11.60 4.63
C ALA A 180 16.14 12.66 3.70
N ALA A 181 14.86 13.01 3.91
CA ALA A 181 14.20 14.10 3.19
C ALA A 181 14.84 15.46 3.52
N TRP A 182 15.18 15.70 4.79
CA TRP A 182 15.94 16.90 5.18
C TRP A 182 17.34 16.92 4.54
N LEU A 183 18.10 15.82 4.59
CA LEU A 183 19.41 15.71 3.94
C LEU A 183 19.34 16.03 2.44
N THR A 184 18.27 15.59 1.78
CA THR A 184 18.02 15.92 0.36
C THR A 184 17.88 17.43 0.15
N ARG A 185 17.09 18.11 0.99
CA ARG A 185 16.87 19.57 0.90
C ARG A 185 18.09 20.38 1.34
N SER A 186 18.94 19.83 2.22
CA SER A 186 20.17 20.47 2.67
C SER A 186 21.35 20.30 1.69
N GLY A 187 21.15 19.61 0.56
CA GLY A 187 22.19 19.38 -0.46
C GLY A 187 23.04 18.14 -0.23
N ASN A 188 22.79 17.36 0.82
CA ASN A 188 23.51 16.12 1.13
C ASN A 188 22.88 14.91 0.42
N GLU A 189 22.71 15.01 -0.91
CA GLU A 189 21.98 14.03 -1.72
C GLU A 189 22.58 12.61 -1.65
N ALA A 190 23.91 12.48 -1.54
CA ALA A 190 24.59 11.18 -1.45
C ALA A 190 24.28 10.46 -0.12
N GLU A 191 24.34 11.17 1.00
CA GLU A 191 23.99 10.62 2.31
C GLU A 191 22.49 10.31 2.39
N ALA A 192 21.64 11.19 1.87
CA ALA A 192 20.21 10.95 1.76
C ALA A 192 19.91 9.67 0.97
N GLY A 193 20.54 9.50 -0.19
CA GLY A 193 20.37 8.31 -1.04
C GLY A 193 20.79 7.02 -0.34
N ALA A 194 21.92 7.03 0.39
CA ALA A 194 22.37 5.89 1.18
C ALA A 194 21.42 5.56 2.34
N LEU A 195 20.91 6.59 3.04
CA LEU A 195 19.95 6.41 4.13
C LEU A 195 18.62 5.83 3.62
N TYR A 196 18.07 6.37 2.53
CA TYR A 196 16.87 5.81 1.89
C TYR A 196 17.07 4.37 1.40
N GLY A 197 18.22 4.05 0.81
CA GLY A 197 18.53 2.69 0.39
C GLY A 197 18.48 1.69 1.55
N ARG A 198 19.02 2.06 2.72
CA ARG A 198 18.92 1.25 3.94
C ARG A 198 17.47 1.14 4.44
N ILE A 199 16.73 2.24 4.49
CA ILE A 199 15.32 2.25 4.91
C ILE A 199 14.49 1.27 4.05
N VAL A 200 14.70 1.29 2.72
CA VAL A 200 14.03 0.37 1.80
C VAL A 200 14.41 -1.08 2.10
N ALA A 201 15.70 -1.39 2.27
CA ALA A 201 16.15 -2.74 2.59
C ALA A 201 15.57 -3.25 3.93
N ASP A 202 15.60 -2.42 4.97
CA ASP A 202 15.09 -2.77 6.30
C ASP A 202 13.56 -2.94 6.28
N SER A 203 12.85 -2.12 5.51
CA SER A 203 11.39 -2.17 5.39
C SER A 203 10.85 -3.51 4.84
N LEU A 204 11.66 -4.24 4.06
CA LEU A 204 11.29 -5.55 3.55
C LEU A 204 11.21 -6.62 4.65
N THR A 205 11.89 -6.38 5.78
CA THR A 205 11.93 -7.28 6.93
C THR A 205 10.98 -6.86 8.05
N ILE A 206 10.52 -5.61 8.04
CA ILE A 206 9.66 -5.05 9.09
C ILE A 206 8.19 -5.08 8.65
N PRO A 207 7.31 -5.83 9.34
CA PRO A 207 5.89 -5.87 9.03
C PRO A 207 5.26 -4.48 8.99
N ASP A 208 4.33 -4.28 8.06
CA ASP A 208 3.54 -3.05 7.87
C ASP A 208 4.33 -1.77 7.53
N ALA A 209 5.66 -1.81 7.45
CA ALA A 209 6.52 -0.66 7.15
C ALA A 209 6.17 0.03 5.82
N GLY A 210 5.80 -0.75 4.80
CA GLY A 210 5.44 -0.21 3.49
C GLY A 210 4.25 0.75 3.51
N SER A 211 3.28 0.53 4.41
CA SER A 211 2.13 1.43 4.58
C SER A 211 2.55 2.80 5.12
N THR A 212 3.51 2.82 6.05
CA THR A 212 4.03 4.04 6.68
C THR A 212 4.98 4.79 5.74
N LEU A 213 5.78 4.07 4.96
CA LEU A 213 6.82 4.67 4.12
C LEU A 213 6.31 5.20 2.78
N ARG A 214 5.12 4.79 2.33
CA ARG A 214 4.60 5.13 0.98
C ARG A 214 4.75 6.62 0.64
N ASP A 215 4.36 7.49 1.55
CA ASP A 215 4.36 8.95 1.32
C ASP A 215 5.71 9.60 1.64
N LEU A 216 6.64 8.86 2.25
CA LEU A 216 7.95 9.36 2.69
C LEU A 216 9.07 9.06 1.69
N LEU A 217 8.86 8.15 0.74
CA LEU A 217 9.87 7.77 -0.25
C LEU A 217 9.92 8.71 -1.47
N GLY A 218 8.98 9.65 -1.63
CA GLY A 218 8.94 10.59 -2.76
C GLY A 218 10.29 11.25 -3.10
N PRO A 219 11.02 11.83 -2.12
CA PRO A 219 12.33 12.42 -2.38
C PRO A 219 13.37 11.41 -2.88
N TYR A 220 13.30 10.14 -2.43
CA TYR A 220 14.20 9.08 -2.90
C TYR A 220 14.00 8.78 -4.37
N PHE A 221 12.75 8.61 -4.82
CA PHE A 221 12.44 8.45 -6.24
C PHE A 221 12.91 9.65 -7.07
N GLY A 222 12.75 10.86 -6.54
CA GLY A 222 13.31 12.08 -7.15
C GLY A 222 14.82 12.03 -7.33
N LEU A 223 15.56 11.65 -6.28
CA LEU A 223 17.03 11.49 -6.32
C LEU A 223 17.46 10.44 -7.36
N LEU A 224 16.84 9.26 -7.34
CA LEU A 224 17.17 8.17 -8.25
C LEU A 224 16.84 8.50 -9.71
N ALA A 225 15.70 9.15 -9.97
CA ALA A 225 15.34 9.58 -11.32
C ALA A 225 16.30 10.65 -11.86
N LYS A 226 16.74 11.59 -11.01
CA LYS A 226 17.76 12.60 -11.37
C LYS A 226 19.12 11.97 -11.68
N ARG A 227 19.53 10.96 -10.90
CA ARG A 227 20.81 10.26 -11.10
C ARG A 227 20.80 9.38 -12.35
N GLY A 228 19.71 8.68 -12.61
CA GLY A 228 19.56 7.78 -13.76
C GLY A 228 20.49 6.56 -13.72
N GLY A 229 20.52 5.81 -14.82
CA GLY A 229 21.34 4.61 -14.98
C GLY A 229 20.79 3.34 -14.31
N LEU A 230 21.44 2.21 -14.58
CA LEU A 230 21.00 0.87 -14.15
C LEU A 230 20.96 0.70 -12.62
N GLU A 231 21.92 1.27 -11.89
CA GLU A 231 21.92 1.24 -10.42
C GLU A 231 20.67 1.92 -9.86
N SER A 232 20.34 3.11 -10.38
CA SER A 232 19.13 3.84 -9.97
C SER A 232 17.85 3.12 -10.40
N ALA A 233 17.86 2.46 -11.55
CA ALA A 233 16.74 1.62 -12.00
C ALA A 233 16.50 0.43 -11.05
N GLY A 234 17.55 -0.24 -10.60
CA GLY A 234 17.47 -1.31 -9.60
C GLY A 234 16.96 -0.82 -8.24
N ALA A 235 17.45 0.34 -7.79
CA ALA A 235 16.99 0.96 -6.56
C ALA A 235 15.51 1.40 -6.63
N VAL A 236 15.08 2.01 -7.74
CA VAL A 236 13.66 2.36 -8.00
C VAL A 236 12.79 1.11 -8.02
N PHE A 237 13.26 0.04 -8.68
CA PHE A 237 12.53 -1.22 -8.73
C PHE A 237 12.31 -1.81 -7.33
N THR A 238 13.36 -1.83 -6.51
CA THR A 238 13.30 -2.31 -5.12
C THR A 238 12.37 -1.45 -4.27
N ALA A 239 12.56 -0.12 -4.31
CA ALA A 239 11.73 0.82 -3.56
C ALA A 239 10.25 0.75 -3.98
N SER A 240 9.96 0.50 -5.27
CA SER A 240 8.57 0.40 -5.77
C SER A 240 7.80 -0.78 -5.18
N GLN A 241 8.50 -1.81 -4.69
CA GLN A 241 7.87 -2.98 -4.07
C GLN A 241 7.40 -2.68 -2.65
N VAL A 242 8.06 -1.73 -1.96
CA VAL A 242 7.59 -1.17 -0.67
C VAL A 242 6.27 -0.42 -0.85
N LEU A 243 6.04 0.18 -2.03
CA LEU A 243 4.83 0.96 -2.32
C LEU A 243 3.60 0.10 -2.63
N GLN A 244 3.76 -1.21 -2.84
CA GLN A 244 2.67 -2.07 -3.30
C GLN A 244 1.43 -1.97 -2.40
N ARG A 245 0.26 -1.82 -3.03
CA ARG A 245 -1.01 -1.66 -2.31
C ARG A 245 -1.33 -2.95 -1.56
N PRO A 246 -1.77 -2.87 -0.29
CA PRO A 246 -2.25 -4.03 0.45
C PRO A 246 -3.22 -4.88 -0.37
N GLY A 247 -4.14 -4.25 -1.13
CA GLY A 247 -5.12 -4.93 -1.98
C GLY A 247 -4.59 -5.89 -3.05
N VAL A 248 -3.43 -5.65 -3.67
CA VAL A 248 -2.86 -6.58 -4.68
C VAL A 248 -2.21 -7.79 -4.00
N ALA A 249 -1.50 -7.54 -2.88
CA ALA A 249 -1.03 -8.60 -1.99
C ALA A 249 -2.19 -9.34 -1.31
N GLN A 250 -3.33 -8.68 -1.09
CA GLN A 250 -4.55 -9.25 -0.54
C GLN A 250 -5.27 -10.13 -1.57
N THR A 251 -5.30 -9.77 -2.85
CA THR A 251 -5.83 -10.64 -3.91
C THR A 251 -4.92 -11.86 -4.09
N GLN A 252 -3.59 -11.71 -4.01
CA GLN A 252 -2.66 -12.85 -3.96
C GLN A 252 -2.80 -13.68 -2.68
N ALA A 253 -3.08 -13.05 -1.53
CA ALA A 253 -3.32 -13.73 -0.26
C ALA A 253 -4.71 -14.37 -0.20
N VAL A 254 -5.72 -13.83 -0.90
CA VAL A 254 -7.06 -14.40 -1.08
C VAL A 254 -6.99 -15.56 -2.06
N PHE A 255 -6.23 -15.42 -3.16
CA PHE A 255 -5.90 -16.53 -4.05
C PHE A 255 -5.13 -17.62 -3.30
N ALA A 256 -4.13 -17.25 -2.48
CA ALA A 256 -3.41 -18.18 -1.60
C ALA A 256 -4.29 -18.78 -0.49
N ARG A 257 -5.30 -18.05 0.01
CA ARG A 257 -6.31 -18.55 0.98
C ARG A 257 -7.30 -19.51 0.32
N GLN A 258 -7.84 -19.19 -0.85
CA GLN A 258 -8.66 -20.09 -1.67
C GLN A 258 -7.85 -21.35 -2.05
N MET A 259 -6.56 -21.20 -2.30
CA MET A 259 -5.63 -22.33 -2.51
C MET A 259 -5.26 -23.06 -1.19
N SER A 260 -5.54 -22.47 -0.02
CA SER A 260 -5.38 -23.07 1.32
C SER A 260 -6.66 -23.70 1.87
N GLU A 261 -7.79 -23.56 1.16
CA GLU A 261 -9.04 -24.28 1.42
C GLU A 261 -8.99 -25.73 0.90
N GLY A 262 -7.88 -26.13 0.26
CA GLY A 262 -7.57 -27.53 0.01
C GLY A 262 -7.45 -28.33 1.31
N ASN A 263 -7.90 -29.58 1.27
CA ASN A 263 -7.77 -30.54 2.39
C ASN A 263 -6.45 -31.34 2.35
N ASP A 264 -5.46 -30.87 1.59
CA ASP A 264 -4.18 -31.56 1.43
C ASP A 264 -3.10 -31.08 2.41
N GLU A 265 -2.01 -31.86 2.47
CA GLU A 265 -0.88 -31.64 3.37
C GLU A 265 -0.26 -30.24 3.21
N ALA A 266 -0.23 -29.72 1.98
CA ALA A 266 0.36 -28.42 1.68
C ALA A 266 -0.48 -27.26 2.25
N ALA A 267 -1.81 -27.36 2.20
CA ALA A 267 -2.70 -26.41 2.86
C ALA A 267 -2.57 -26.44 4.41
N ALA A 268 -2.33 -27.61 5.00
CA ALA A 268 -2.06 -27.73 6.43
C ALA A 268 -0.71 -27.11 6.84
N LEU A 269 0.35 -27.38 6.08
CA LEU A 269 1.68 -26.78 6.27
C LEU A 269 1.64 -25.26 6.11
N PHE A 270 0.83 -24.75 5.16
CA PHE A 270 0.64 -23.32 4.94
C PHE A 270 0.00 -22.63 6.15
N ARG A 271 -1.10 -23.18 6.68
CA ARG A 271 -1.75 -22.65 7.89
C ARG A 271 -0.79 -22.60 9.08
N LEU A 272 0.03 -23.65 9.23
CA LEU A 272 1.03 -23.72 10.28
C LEU A 272 2.14 -22.66 10.09
N SER A 273 2.63 -22.45 8.88
CA SER A 273 3.61 -21.39 8.55
C SER A 273 3.08 -19.99 8.89
N VAL A 274 1.83 -19.68 8.55
CA VAL A 274 1.23 -18.37 8.87
C VAL A 274 1.08 -18.18 10.38
N ALA A 275 0.69 -19.23 11.12
CA ALA A 275 0.64 -19.18 12.58
C ALA A 275 2.03 -18.92 13.18
N ARG A 276 3.06 -19.63 12.70
CA ARG A 276 4.44 -19.48 13.18
C ARG A 276 5.05 -18.11 12.91
N SER A 277 4.78 -17.53 11.75
CA SER A 277 5.21 -16.15 11.46
C SER A 277 4.63 -15.14 12.47
N ARG A 278 3.39 -15.32 12.93
CA ARG A 278 2.79 -14.47 13.98
C ARG A 278 3.40 -14.71 15.36
N ASP A 279 3.73 -15.96 15.67
CA ASP A 279 4.37 -16.32 16.94
C ASP A 279 5.80 -15.76 17.02
N ILE A 280 6.54 -15.77 15.91
CA ILE A 280 7.86 -15.14 15.77
C ILE A 280 7.75 -13.64 16.05
N ALA A 281 6.89 -12.92 15.32
CA ALA A 281 6.75 -11.47 15.49
C ALA A 281 6.38 -11.06 16.93
N ARG A 282 5.51 -11.86 17.59
CA ARG A 282 5.15 -11.64 19.00
C ARG A 282 6.33 -11.88 19.95
N THR A 283 7.12 -12.92 19.68
CA THR A 283 8.28 -13.28 20.50
C THR A 283 9.41 -12.26 20.30
N GLU A 284 9.63 -11.78 19.08
CA GLU A 284 10.58 -10.70 18.76
C GLU A 284 10.25 -9.42 19.51
N ALA A 285 8.97 -9.00 19.51
CA ALA A 285 8.51 -7.86 20.31
C ALA A 285 8.76 -8.06 21.81
N THR A 286 8.58 -9.28 22.31
CA THR A 286 8.84 -9.63 23.71
C THR A 286 10.34 -9.55 24.03
N VAL A 287 11.20 -10.09 23.16
CA VAL A 287 12.66 -10.02 23.30
C VAL A 287 13.14 -8.57 23.27
N ALA A 288 12.64 -7.76 22.33
CA ALA A 288 12.98 -6.34 22.23
C ALA A 288 12.58 -5.58 23.51
N GLN A 289 11.37 -5.80 24.01
CA GLN A 289 10.88 -5.20 25.25
C GLN A 289 11.74 -5.57 26.46
N LEU A 290 12.07 -6.86 26.62
CA LEU A 290 12.87 -7.36 27.75
C LEU A 290 14.35 -6.92 27.65
N SER A 291 14.90 -6.81 26.44
CA SER A 291 16.28 -6.36 26.21
C SER A 291 16.48 -4.87 26.47
N ALA A 292 15.40 -4.07 26.41
CA ALA A 292 15.44 -2.62 26.66
C ALA A 292 15.49 -2.26 28.17
N VAL A 293 15.42 -3.25 29.07
CA VAL A 293 15.52 -3.03 30.52
C VAL A 293 16.99 -2.81 30.90
N ALA A 294 17.34 -1.61 31.37
CA ALA A 294 18.73 -1.23 31.65
C ALA A 294 19.39 -1.94 32.84
N ALA A 295 18.59 -2.47 33.77
CA ALA A 295 19.04 -3.25 34.93
C ALA A 295 18.00 -4.33 35.25
N PRO A 296 17.98 -5.44 34.49
CA PRO A 296 17.00 -6.50 34.68
C PRO A 296 17.27 -7.25 35.99
N ASP A 297 16.22 -7.62 36.70
CA ASP A 297 16.32 -8.55 37.82
C ASP A 297 16.47 -10.01 37.33
N ALA A 298 16.84 -10.93 38.23
CA ALA A 298 17.06 -12.33 37.86
C ALA A 298 15.84 -12.99 37.16
N PRO A 299 14.58 -12.73 37.57
CA PRO A 299 13.40 -13.15 36.80
C PRO A 299 13.33 -12.58 35.38
N GLN A 300 13.65 -11.30 35.18
CA GLN A 300 13.65 -10.65 33.86
C GLN A 300 14.76 -11.17 32.95
N GLU A 301 15.95 -11.44 33.49
CA GLU A 301 17.05 -12.08 32.74
C GLU A 301 16.66 -13.49 32.28
N ALA A 302 16.00 -14.27 33.16
CA ALA A 302 15.50 -15.60 32.81
C ALA A 302 14.39 -15.54 31.75
N ALA A 303 13.48 -14.57 31.84
CA ALA A 303 12.42 -14.35 30.85
C ALA A 303 12.98 -13.94 29.48
N LEU A 304 14.00 -13.05 29.47
CA LEU A 304 14.67 -12.64 28.23
C LEU A 304 15.34 -13.83 27.56
N LYS A 305 16.10 -14.62 28.33
CA LYS A 305 16.75 -15.84 27.82
C LYS A 305 15.72 -16.81 27.25
N SER A 306 14.62 -17.05 27.97
CA SER A 306 13.55 -17.93 27.49
C SER A 306 12.89 -17.42 26.22
N ALA A 307 12.68 -16.11 26.08
CA ALA A 307 12.11 -15.50 24.88
C ALA A 307 13.08 -15.60 23.69
N GLN A 308 14.38 -15.41 23.91
CA GLN A 308 15.43 -15.59 22.90
C GLN A 308 15.52 -17.05 22.43
N ASP A 309 15.52 -18.01 23.36
CA ASP A 309 15.57 -19.44 23.04
C ASP A 309 14.31 -19.87 22.25
N ASN A 310 13.14 -19.37 22.65
CA ASN A 310 11.88 -19.61 21.93
C ASN A 310 11.90 -18.98 20.53
N LEU A 311 12.46 -17.78 20.38
CA LEU A 311 12.59 -17.13 19.09
C LEU A 311 13.45 -17.96 18.13
N VAL A 312 14.62 -18.43 18.59
CA VAL A 312 15.50 -19.30 17.80
C VAL A 312 14.78 -20.59 17.40
N TYR A 313 14.03 -21.20 18.32
CA TYR A 313 13.22 -22.38 18.03
C TYR A 313 12.18 -22.11 16.93
N LEU A 314 11.39 -21.05 17.07
CA LEU A 314 10.34 -20.70 16.11
C LEU A 314 10.92 -20.35 14.73
N GLN A 315 12.05 -19.63 14.67
CA GLN A 315 12.75 -19.32 13.41
C GLN A 315 13.26 -20.58 12.71
N ARG A 316 13.75 -21.57 13.46
CA ARG A 316 14.13 -22.88 12.91
C ARG A 316 12.92 -23.63 12.37
N GLU A 317 11.83 -23.72 13.13
CA GLU A 317 10.59 -24.36 12.67
C GLU A 317 10.05 -23.68 11.40
N GLN A 318 10.06 -22.34 11.35
CA GLN A 318 9.63 -21.58 10.19
C GLN A 318 10.50 -21.89 8.95
N THR A 319 11.81 -22.04 9.13
CA THR A 319 12.72 -22.44 8.05
C THR A 319 12.42 -23.84 7.53
N GLU A 320 12.20 -24.81 8.43
CA GLU A 320 11.84 -26.19 8.06
C GLU A 320 10.46 -26.24 7.36
N LEU A 321 9.48 -25.49 7.84
CA LEU A 321 8.15 -25.37 7.21
C LEU A 321 8.23 -24.74 5.82
N THR A 322 9.04 -23.69 5.67
CA THR A 322 9.24 -23.01 4.38
C THR A 322 9.96 -23.92 3.39
N SER A 323 10.93 -24.72 3.84
CA SER A 323 11.59 -25.75 3.01
C SER A 323 10.62 -26.84 2.55
N LYS A 324 9.72 -27.32 3.42
CA LYS A 324 8.66 -28.27 3.04
C LYS A 324 7.66 -27.64 2.06
N LEU A 325 7.27 -26.38 2.29
CA LEU A 325 6.37 -25.64 1.39
C LEU A 325 6.99 -25.37 0.02
N ALA A 326 8.33 -25.24 -0.07
CA ALA A 326 9.03 -25.02 -1.33
C ALA A 326 8.89 -26.20 -2.32
N ALA A 327 8.60 -27.40 -1.83
CA ALA A 327 8.28 -28.56 -2.65
C ALA A 327 6.92 -28.46 -3.36
N PHE A 328 6.09 -27.47 -3.00
CA PHE A 328 4.79 -27.21 -3.59
C PHE A 328 4.82 -25.87 -4.35
N PRO A 329 5.02 -25.89 -5.70
CA PRO A 329 5.21 -24.67 -6.50
C PRO A 329 4.14 -23.60 -6.30
N ARG A 330 2.89 -24.00 -5.99
CA ARG A 330 1.75 -23.12 -5.76
C ARG A 330 1.75 -22.36 -4.42
N TYR A 331 2.60 -22.71 -3.45
CA TYR A 331 2.69 -22.05 -2.13
C TYR A 331 3.98 -21.24 -1.91
N ASN A 332 4.83 -21.13 -2.94
CA ASN A 332 6.02 -20.26 -2.94
C ASN A 332 5.70 -18.74 -2.84
N VAL A 333 4.43 -18.38 -2.66
CA VAL A 333 3.89 -17.02 -2.53
C VAL A 333 4.10 -16.44 -1.12
N LEU A 334 4.53 -17.25 -0.14
CA LEU A 334 4.51 -16.89 1.29
C LEU A 334 5.72 -16.17 1.86
N SER A 335 6.84 -16.12 1.15
CA SER A 335 7.92 -15.22 1.55
C SER A 335 7.86 -14.02 0.63
N PRO A 336 7.52 -12.81 1.13
CA PRO A 336 7.73 -11.59 0.36
C PRO A 336 9.24 -11.41 0.19
N LYS A 337 9.80 -12.13 -0.77
CA LYS A 337 11.11 -11.81 -1.33
C LYS A 337 10.82 -10.70 -2.31
N SER A 338 11.38 -9.53 -2.04
CA SER A 338 11.55 -8.53 -3.09
C SER A 338 12.16 -9.22 -4.30
N VAL A 339 11.58 -8.95 -5.46
CA VAL A 339 12.16 -9.36 -6.73
C VAL A 339 13.32 -8.41 -6.99
N GLU A 340 14.49 -8.94 -7.33
CA GLU A 340 15.60 -8.12 -7.81
C GLU A 340 15.38 -7.78 -9.29
N LEU A 341 15.81 -6.60 -9.73
CA LEU A 341 15.66 -6.20 -11.14
C LEU A 341 16.33 -7.22 -12.08
N ALA A 342 17.48 -7.75 -11.67
CA ALA A 342 18.18 -8.78 -12.43
C ALA A 342 17.36 -10.08 -12.58
N GLU A 343 16.58 -10.48 -11.57
CA GLU A 343 15.69 -11.66 -11.66
C GLU A 343 14.56 -11.40 -12.66
N LEU A 344 14.00 -10.18 -12.65
CA LEU A 344 13.02 -9.75 -13.66
C LEU A 344 13.63 -9.81 -15.07
N GLN A 345 14.79 -9.20 -15.29
CA GLN A 345 15.46 -9.17 -16.59
C GLN A 345 15.81 -10.57 -17.11
N ALA A 346 16.25 -11.47 -16.22
CA ALA A 346 16.54 -12.87 -16.56
C ALA A 346 15.28 -13.67 -16.95
N THR A 347 14.10 -13.23 -16.51
CA THR A 347 12.81 -13.87 -16.84
C THR A 347 12.25 -13.37 -18.17
N LEU A 348 12.64 -12.16 -18.61
CA LEU A 348 12.24 -11.59 -19.89
C LEU A 348 12.86 -12.36 -21.05
N ARG A 349 12.07 -12.60 -22.10
CA ARG A 349 12.57 -13.17 -23.37
C ARG A 349 13.11 -12.05 -24.27
N PRO A 350 13.97 -12.38 -25.26
CA PRO A 350 14.37 -11.40 -26.28
C PRO A 350 13.15 -10.77 -26.97
N GLY A 351 13.12 -9.43 -27.02
CA GLY A 351 11.99 -8.67 -27.57
C GLY A 351 10.86 -8.41 -26.57
N GLU A 352 10.95 -8.87 -25.33
CA GLU A 352 10.05 -8.47 -24.24
C GLU A 352 10.58 -7.22 -23.53
N GLY A 353 9.64 -6.35 -23.13
CA GLY A 353 9.90 -5.17 -22.31
C GLY A 353 8.88 -5.09 -21.18
N TYR A 354 9.35 -4.86 -19.96
CA TYR A 354 8.51 -4.67 -18.78
C TYR A 354 8.43 -3.17 -18.45
N PHE A 355 7.23 -2.59 -18.52
CA PHE A 355 7.00 -1.21 -18.14
C PHE A 355 6.13 -1.13 -16.89
N LYS A 356 6.72 -0.66 -15.79
CA LYS A 356 6.05 -0.45 -14.51
C LYS A 356 5.71 1.01 -14.33
N LEU A 357 4.43 1.33 -14.16
CA LEU A 357 3.99 2.66 -13.73
C LEU A 357 3.86 2.70 -12.21
N MET A 358 4.21 3.83 -11.59
CA MET A 358 4.11 4.00 -10.15
C MET A 358 3.76 5.45 -9.77
N ASN A 359 2.77 5.58 -8.89
CA ASN A 359 2.44 6.85 -8.25
C ASN A 359 3.16 6.93 -6.90
N VAL A 360 3.91 8.01 -6.70
CA VAL A 360 4.66 8.26 -5.44
C VAL A 360 4.31 9.66 -4.96
N GLY A 361 3.43 9.74 -3.97
CA GLY A 361 2.84 11.01 -3.54
C GLY A 361 2.08 11.69 -4.70
N ASP A 362 2.48 12.92 -5.03
CA ASP A 362 1.92 13.73 -6.11
C ASP A 362 2.68 13.60 -7.45
N ARG A 363 3.65 12.67 -7.53
CA ARG A 363 4.48 12.44 -8.72
C ARG A 363 4.23 11.07 -9.33
N THR A 364 4.49 10.98 -10.62
CA THR A 364 4.38 9.74 -11.39
C THR A 364 5.76 9.35 -11.92
N TYR A 365 6.10 8.07 -11.83
CA TYR A 365 7.30 7.52 -12.44
C TYR A 365 6.95 6.27 -13.25
N GLY A 366 7.76 6.00 -14.26
CA GLY A 366 7.83 4.72 -14.95
C GLY A 366 9.18 4.06 -14.68
N LEU A 367 9.24 2.75 -14.86
CA LEU A 367 10.46 1.98 -15.00
C LEU A 367 10.29 1.05 -16.20
N PHE A 368 11.11 1.24 -17.22
CA PHE A 368 11.12 0.35 -18.40
C PHE A 368 12.35 -0.55 -18.33
N ALA A 369 12.17 -1.87 -18.40
CA ALA A 369 13.24 -2.85 -18.36
C ALA A 369 13.16 -3.81 -19.54
N THR A 370 14.31 -4.12 -20.14
CA THR A 370 14.52 -5.20 -21.12
C THR A 370 15.51 -6.20 -20.53
N VAL A 371 15.83 -7.25 -21.28
CA VAL A 371 16.83 -8.25 -20.86
C VAL A 371 18.21 -7.63 -20.55
N GLN A 372 18.57 -6.52 -21.19
CA GLN A 372 19.91 -5.92 -21.10
C GLN A 372 19.95 -4.53 -20.45
N ASP A 373 18.84 -3.80 -20.45
CA ASP A 373 18.81 -2.41 -20.02
C ASP A 373 17.58 -2.09 -19.16
N ALA A 374 17.66 -1.04 -18.36
CA ALA A 374 16.55 -0.53 -17.57
C ALA A 374 16.68 0.98 -17.34
N ARG A 375 15.57 1.69 -17.52
CA ARG A 375 15.51 3.15 -17.42
C ARG A 375 14.36 3.59 -16.51
N VAL A 376 14.68 4.44 -15.54
CA VAL A 376 13.69 5.20 -14.77
C VAL A 376 13.15 6.31 -15.67
N VAL A 377 11.83 6.41 -15.75
CA VAL A 377 11.10 7.37 -16.59
C VAL A 377 10.40 8.36 -15.66
N PRO A 378 10.96 9.54 -15.38
CA PRO A 378 10.20 10.58 -14.69
C PRO A 378 9.06 11.03 -15.60
N ILE A 379 7.82 10.89 -15.14
CA ILE A 379 6.63 11.31 -15.89
C ILE A 379 6.22 12.69 -15.38
N THR A 380 6.22 13.68 -16.28
CA THR A 380 5.94 15.08 -15.94
C THR A 380 4.52 15.27 -15.43
N ALA A 381 3.56 14.47 -15.91
CA ALA A 381 2.17 14.52 -15.48
C ALA A 381 1.98 13.95 -14.07
N SER A 382 1.33 14.74 -13.20
CA SER A 382 0.93 14.27 -11.87
C SER A 382 -0.14 13.17 -11.95
N PRO A 383 -0.36 12.38 -10.87
CA PRO A 383 -1.45 11.40 -10.84
C PRO A 383 -2.83 12.01 -11.13
N ASN A 384 -3.09 13.24 -10.67
CA ASN A 384 -4.35 13.94 -10.93
C ASN A 384 -4.47 14.36 -12.41
N THR A 385 -3.38 14.85 -13.01
CA THR A 385 -3.34 15.21 -14.43
C THR A 385 -3.60 13.98 -15.29
N LEU A 386 -2.90 12.87 -15.03
CA LEU A 386 -3.12 11.60 -15.75
C LEU A 386 -4.55 11.08 -15.58
N SER A 387 -5.14 11.24 -14.39
CA SER A 387 -6.54 10.88 -14.17
C SER A 387 -7.50 11.70 -15.04
N GLY A 388 -7.26 13.00 -15.19
CA GLY A 388 -8.05 13.85 -16.08
C GLY A 388 -7.89 13.46 -17.55
N GLU A 389 -6.66 13.21 -18.00
CA GLU A 389 -6.36 12.80 -19.39
C GLU A 389 -6.99 11.45 -19.74
N VAL A 390 -6.86 10.45 -18.85
CA VAL A 390 -7.47 9.12 -19.03
C VAL A 390 -8.99 9.22 -19.00
N GLN A 391 -9.57 10.02 -18.10
CA GLN A 391 -11.02 10.20 -18.05
C GLN A 391 -11.53 10.84 -19.34
N ALA A 392 -10.85 11.87 -19.84
CA ALA A 392 -11.21 12.51 -21.10
C ALA A 392 -11.19 11.51 -22.28
N LEU A 393 -10.21 10.60 -22.33
CA LEU A 393 -10.19 9.52 -23.32
C LEU A 393 -11.34 8.52 -23.13
N ARG A 394 -11.62 8.11 -21.88
CA ARG A 394 -12.71 7.16 -21.59
C ARG A 394 -14.09 7.73 -21.94
N ASP A 395 -14.29 9.03 -21.72
CA ASP A 395 -15.52 9.74 -22.08
C ASP A 395 -15.77 9.77 -23.59
N THR A 396 -14.73 9.56 -24.42
CA THR A 396 -14.92 9.39 -25.87
C THR A 396 -15.43 8.00 -26.25
N ILE A 397 -15.15 6.98 -25.43
CA ILE A 397 -15.56 5.59 -25.71
C ILE A 397 -17.04 5.41 -25.35
N VAL A 398 -17.40 5.70 -24.10
CA VAL A 398 -18.78 5.61 -23.60
C VAL A 398 -18.98 6.68 -22.52
N LYS A 399 -20.01 7.50 -22.69
CA LYS A 399 -20.47 8.45 -21.68
C LYS A 399 -21.98 8.31 -21.46
N VAL A 400 -22.44 8.47 -20.23
CA VAL A 400 -23.88 8.50 -19.93
C VAL A 400 -24.35 9.94 -19.94
N GLU A 401 -25.20 10.27 -20.92
CA GLU A 401 -25.82 11.59 -21.04
C GLU A 401 -27.34 11.43 -21.06
N ASN A 402 -28.03 12.16 -20.18
CA ASN A 402 -29.49 12.08 -20.02
C ASN A 402 -30.01 10.64 -19.86
N GLY A 403 -29.26 9.79 -19.13
CA GLY A 403 -29.60 8.39 -18.88
C GLY A 403 -29.38 7.45 -20.07
N ARG A 404 -28.76 7.91 -21.16
CA ARG A 404 -28.43 7.10 -22.34
C ARG A 404 -26.92 6.99 -22.50
N GLN A 405 -26.45 5.81 -22.90
CA GLN A 405 -25.06 5.64 -23.34
C GLN A 405 -24.88 6.31 -24.71
N VAL A 406 -23.90 7.20 -24.80
CA VAL A 406 -23.51 7.91 -26.01
C VAL A 406 -22.04 7.59 -26.27
N ASN A 407 -21.71 7.30 -27.53
CA ASN A 407 -20.36 7.06 -27.99
C ASN A 407 -19.93 8.24 -28.86
N TYR A 408 -18.72 8.74 -28.62
CA TYR A 408 -18.10 9.78 -29.44
C TYR A 408 -16.96 9.17 -30.28
N PRO A 409 -16.49 9.88 -31.32
CA PRO A 409 -15.22 9.57 -31.95
C PRO A 409 -14.10 9.51 -30.91
N PHE A 410 -13.27 8.46 -30.96
CA PHE A 410 -12.12 8.31 -30.08
C PHE A 410 -11.10 9.43 -30.33
N ASP A 411 -10.66 10.10 -29.28
CA ASP A 411 -9.72 11.23 -29.39
C ASP A 411 -8.28 10.75 -29.60
N VAL A 412 -7.90 10.62 -30.87
CA VAL A 412 -6.57 10.14 -31.30
C VAL A 412 -5.44 11.10 -30.93
N GLU A 413 -5.71 12.40 -30.81
CA GLU A 413 -4.72 13.41 -30.41
C GLU A 413 -4.37 13.28 -28.93
N LYS A 414 -5.38 13.18 -28.06
CA LYS A 414 -5.17 12.91 -26.63
C LYS A 414 -4.51 11.57 -26.41
N ALA A 415 -4.86 10.55 -27.21
CA ALA A 415 -4.23 9.24 -27.13
C ALA A 415 -2.74 9.29 -27.52
N HIS A 416 -2.37 10.09 -28.53
CA HIS A 416 -0.97 10.32 -28.89
C HIS A 416 -0.23 11.14 -27.83
N THR A 417 -0.87 12.15 -27.26
CA THR A 417 -0.30 12.96 -26.18
C THR A 417 0.01 12.10 -24.96
N LEU A 418 -0.94 11.28 -24.51
CA LEU A 418 -0.75 10.35 -23.41
C LEU A 418 0.34 9.31 -23.71
N TYR A 419 0.43 8.82 -24.95
CA TYR A 419 1.54 7.97 -25.39
C TYR A 419 2.89 8.64 -25.17
N LYS A 420 3.08 9.88 -25.63
CA LYS A 420 4.34 10.62 -25.46
C LYS A 420 4.63 10.92 -23.98
N THR A 421 3.62 11.23 -23.19
CA THR A 421 3.75 11.43 -21.73
C THR A 421 4.28 10.18 -21.03
N LEU A 422 3.82 8.98 -21.41
CA LEU A 422 4.20 7.73 -20.74
C LEU A 422 5.47 7.09 -21.33
N PHE A 423 5.61 7.08 -22.65
CA PHE A 423 6.63 6.29 -23.37
C PHE A 423 7.67 7.14 -24.09
N GLY A 424 7.47 8.45 -24.23
CA GLY A 424 8.39 9.36 -24.93
C GLY A 424 9.86 9.17 -24.54
N PRO A 425 10.21 9.11 -23.24
CA PRO A 425 11.61 8.92 -22.81
C PRO A 425 12.20 7.53 -23.06
N VAL A 426 11.42 6.56 -23.54
CA VAL A 426 11.82 5.16 -23.77
C VAL A 426 11.37 4.63 -25.14
N GLU A 427 11.05 5.51 -26.09
CA GLU A 427 10.62 5.10 -27.43
C GLU A 427 11.67 4.25 -28.16
N ASP A 428 12.95 4.51 -27.90
CA ASP A 428 14.09 3.74 -28.41
C ASP A 428 14.05 2.27 -27.95
N MET A 429 13.75 2.04 -26.67
CA MET A 429 13.59 0.70 -26.09
C MET A 429 12.28 0.05 -26.56
N LEU A 430 11.20 0.84 -26.63
CA LEU A 430 9.87 0.38 -27.01
C LEU A 430 9.80 -0.05 -28.48
N ALA A 431 10.54 0.60 -29.39
CA ALA A 431 10.62 0.23 -30.81
C ALA A 431 11.14 -1.20 -31.01
N GLN A 432 12.04 -1.66 -30.12
CA GLN A 432 12.59 -3.02 -30.16
C GLN A 432 11.72 -4.05 -29.41
N THR A 433 10.68 -3.58 -28.72
CA THR A 433 9.79 -4.40 -27.91
C THR A 433 8.64 -4.95 -28.76
N ARG A 434 8.64 -6.28 -28.95
CA ARG A 434 7.57 -7.03 -29.63
C ARG A 434 6.45 -7.42 -28.67
N HIS A 435 6.78 -7.59 -27.39
CA HIS A 435 5.83 -7.92 -26.33
C HIS A 435 6.04 -6.98 -25.14
N LEU A 436 5.07 -6.11 -24.90
CA LEU A 436 5.05 -5.19 -23.77
C LEU A 436 4.30 -5.84 -22.60
N ILE A 437 5.01 -6.06 -21.50
CA ILE A 437 4.41 -6.40 -20.21
C ILE A 437 4.22 -5.09 -19.45
N PHE A 438 2.97 -4.65 -19.30
CA PHE A 438 2.63 -3.39 -18.65
C PHE A 438 2.07 -3.64 -17.25
N GLU A 439 2.68 -3.05 -16.24
CA GLU A 439 2.16 -3.00 -14.87
C GLU A 439 1.58 -1.59 -14.61
N PRO A 440 0.26 -1.41 -14.79
CA PRO A 440 -0.40 -0.11 -14.59
C PRO A 440 -0.51 0.28 -13.12
N ASP A 441 -0.56 1.58 -12.86
CA ASP A 441 -0.97 2.18 -11.58
C ASP A 441 -1.88 3.39 -11.86
N GLY A 442 -2.59 3.85 -10.83
CA GLY A 442 -3.47 5.01 -10.92
C GLY A 442 -4.51 4.90 -12.03
N ALA A 443 -4.64 5.96 -12.82
CA ALA A 443 -5.65 6.05 -13.87
C ALA A 443 -5.45 5.03 -15.00
N MET A 444 -4.22 4.59 -15.26
CA MET A 444 -3.92 3.60 -16.30
C MET A 444 -4.48 2.20 -15.98
N LEU A 445 -4.95 1.95 -14.76
CA LEU A 445 -5.74 0.74 -14.45
C LEU A 445 -7.07 0.69 -15.23
N GLN A 446 -7.54 1.83 -15.72
CA GLN A 446 -8.81 1.96 -16.44
C GLN A 446 -8.64 2.11 -17.95
N LEU A 447 -7.41 2.18 -18.47
CA LEU A 447 -7.16 2.38 -19.90
C LEU A 447 -6.07 1.41 -20.37
N PRO A 448 -6.40 0.42 -21.22
CA PRO A 448 -5.38 -0.46 -21.75
C PRO A 448 -4.41 0.34 -22.62
N PRO A 449 -3.08 0.13 -22.53
CA PRO A 449 -2.13 0.94 -23.28
C PRO A 449 -2.24 0.68 -24.81
N THR A 450 -2.89 -0.40 -25.23
CA THR A 450 -3.08 -0.78 -26.64
C THR A 450 -3.82 0.25 -27.47
N VAL A 451 -4.68 1.08 -26.86
CA VAL A 451 -5.46 2.13 -27.55
C VAL A 451 -4.69 3.46 -27.67
N LEU A 452 -3.46 3.53 -27.18
CA LEU A 452 -2.62 4.71 -27.35
C LEU A 452 -2.08 4.79 -28.78
N VAL A 453 -1.83 6.00 -29.28
CA VAL A 453 -1.40 6.22 -30.67
C VAL A 453 0.09 6.55 -30.70
N THR A 454 0.88 5.80 -31.44
CA THR A 454 2.35 5.90 -31.40
C THR A 454 2.94 6.91 -32.38
N ASP A 455 2.23 7.21 -33.46
CA ASP A 455 2.74 8.03 -34.57
C ASP A 455 1.86 9.26 -34.81
N ALA A 456 2.50 10.42 -34.85
CA ALA A 456 1.85 11.70 -35.11
C ALA A 456 1.35 11.81 -36.56
N LYS A 457 1.97 11.11 -37.52
CA LYS A 457 1.55 11.17 -38.92
C LYS A 457 0.12 10.65 -39.10
N GLY A 458 -0.22 9.51 -38.49
CA GLY A 458 -1.57 8.95 -38.59
C GLY A 458 -2.63 9.90 -38.01
N VAL A 459 -2.29 10.65 -36.95
CA VAL A 459 -3.16 11.68 -36.36
C VAL A 459 -3.36 12.84 -37.32
N ALA A 460 -2.29 13.35 -37.92
CA ALA A 460 -2.38 14.44 -38.91
C ALA A 460 -3.21 14.02 -40.14
N ASP A 461 -2.97 12.83 -40.68
CA ASP A 461 -3.73 12.29 -41.82
C ASP A 461 -5.22 12.09 -41.46
N TYR A 462 -5.54 11.72 -40.21
CA TYR A 462 -6.92 11.65 -39.72
C TYR A 462 -7.57 13.03 -39.65
N ASN A 463 -6.89 14.02 -39.07
CA ASN A 463 -7.39 15.38 -38.96
C ASN A 463 -7.65 16.01 -40.34
N GLU A 464 -6.76 15.82 -41.31
CA GLU A 464 -6.95 16.28 -42.68
C GLU A 464 -8.20 15.66 -43.32
N ARG A 465 -8.48 14.37 -43.09
CA ARG A 465 -9.73 13.73 -43.56
C ARG A 465 -10.96 14.36 -42.90
N MET A 466 -10.86 14.81 -41.65
CA MET A 466 -11.98 15.43 -40.92
C MET A 466 -12.29 16.85 -41.39
N GLU A 467 -11.41 17.48 -42.18
CA GLU A 467 -11.71 18.75 -42.86
C GLU A 467 -12.68 18.57 -44.04
N SER A 468 -12.81 17.34 -44.56
CA SER A 468 -13.76 17.02 -45.62
C SER A 468 -15.20 16.97 -45.08
N PRO A 469 -16.20 17.54 -45.79
CA PRO A 469 -17.61 17.39 -45.45
C PRO A 469 -18.10 15.94 -45.39
N ASP A 470 -17.43 15.03 -46.10
CA ASP A 470 -17.73 13.60 -46.15
C ASP A 470 -16.85 12.78 -45.17
N GLY A 471 -16.09 13.43 -44.30
CA GLY A 471 -15.23 12.76 -43.31
C GLY A 471 -16.05 11.94 -42.31
N ASP A 472 -15.78 10.64 -42.22
CA ASP A 472 -16.35 9.78 -41.17
C ASP A 472 -15.48 9.86 -39.91
N PRO A 473 -15.95 10.46 -38.80
CA PRO A 473 -15.16 10.59 -37.59
C PRO A 473 -14.93 9.25 -36.87
N PHE A 474 -15.54 8.15 -37.33
CA PHE A 474 -15.24 6.80 -36.86
C PHE A 474 -14.24 6.05 -37.76
N ASP A 475 -13.75 6.67 -38.85
CA ASP A 475 -12.72 6.08 -39.71
C ASP A 475 -11.29 6.30 -39.17
N PHE A 476 -10.88 5.37 -38.33
CA PHE A 476 -9.52 5.30 -37.78
C PHE A 476 -8.50 4.60 -38.70
N THR A 477 -8.78 4.47 -40.00
CA THR A 477 -7.81 3.90 -40.94
C THR A 477 -6.51 4.71 -40.93
N GLY A 478 -5.38 4.01 -40.88
CA GLY A 478 -4.05 4.62 -40.82
C GLY A 478 -3.56 5.01 -39.42
N ILE A 479 -4.40 4.93 -38.38
CA ILE A 479 -3.95 5.18 -37.00
C ILE A 479 -3.00 4.07 -36.53
N ALA A 480 -1.81 4.47 -36.08
CA ALA A 480 -0.80 3.59 -35.52
C ALA A 480 -1.07 3.31 -34.03
N TRP A 481 -1.96 2.36 -33.76
CA TRP A 481 -2.24 1.91 -32.40
C TRP A 481 -1.05 1.17 -31.78
N LEU A 482 -0.77 1.42 -30.50
CA LEU A 482 0.31 0.76 -29.76
C LEU A 482 0.17 -0.77 -29.76
N GLY A 483 -1.08 -1.27 -29.71
CA GLY A 483 -1.35 -2.71 -29.79
C GLY A 483 -1.19 -3.30 -31.19
N ARG A 484 -1.08 -2.48 -32.25
CA ARG A 484 -0.96 -2.98 -33.62
C ARG A 484 0.44 -3.52 -33.86
N GLY A 485 0.54 -4.85 -34.00
CA GLY A 485 1.82 -5.53 -34.24
C GLY A 485 2.67 -5.75 -32.98
N ARG A 486 2.08 -5.55 -31.79
CA ARG A 486 2.74 -5.76 -30.50
C ARG A 486 1.83 -6.56 -29.58
N GLU A 487 2.39 -7.58 -28.96
CA GLU A 487 1.71 -8.30 -27.87
C GLU A 487 1.71 -7.41 -26.63
N VAL A 488 0.61 -7.36 -25.90
CA VAL A 488 0.51 -6.62 -24.63
C VAL A 488 -0.06 -7.53 -23.56
N SER A 489 0.63 -7.62 -22.44
CA SER A 489 0.14 -8.33 -21.24
C SER A 489 0.11 -7.37 -20.06
N ILE A 490 -0.90 -7.51 -19.22
CA ILE A 490 -1.02 -6.73 -17.98
C ILE A 490 -0.46 -7.54 -16.83
N ALA A 491 0.56 -7.02 -16.16
CA ALA A 491 1.07 -7.57 -14.91
C ALA A 491 0.46 -6.82 -13.72
N VAL A 492 0.18 -7.54 -12.63
CA VAL A 492 -0.32 -6.94 -11.38
C VAL A 492 0.80 -6.66 -10.36
N SER A 493 1.93 -7.35 -10.53
CA SER A 493 3.17 -7.12 -9.77
C SER A 493 4.34 -7.85 -10.45
N PRO A 494 5.60 -7.47 -10.18
CA PRO A 494 6.75 -8.20 -10.70
C PRO A 494 6.76 -9.65 -10.21
N ARG A 495 6.40 -9.88 -8.94
CA ARG A 495 6.34 -11.23 -8.38
C ARG A 495 5.30 -12.10 -9.08
N ALA A 496 4.09 -11.57 -9.32
CA ALA A 496 3.06 -12.28 -10.07
C ALA A 496 3.54 -12.67 -11.47
N PHE A 497 4.23 -11.74 -12.15
CA PHE A 497 4.79 -12.00 -13.47
C PHE A 497 5.81 -13.17 -13.44
N LEU A 498 6.75 -13.15 -12.49
CA LEU A 498 7.73 -14.23 -12.31
C LEU A 498 7.06 -15.57 -12.00
N ASP A 499 6.07 -15.58 -11.11
CA ASP A 499 5.39 -16.80 -10.69
C ASP A 499 4.59 -17.41 -11.86
N ILE A 500 3.86 -16.58 -12.62
CA ILE A 500 3.12 -17.02 -13.82
C ILE A 500 4.07 -17.58 -14.87
N ARG A 501 5.25 -16.97 -15.07
CA ARG A 501 6.25 -17.45 -16.04
C ARG A 501 6.82 -18.82 -15.70
N LYS A 502 6.85 -19.19 -14.42
CA LYS A 502 7.32 -20.50 -13.94
C LYS A 502 6.25 -21.59 -14.04
N LEU A 503 4.98 -21.24 -14.29
CA LEU A 503 3.92 -22.22 -14.46
C LEU A 503 4.14 -23.04 -15.74
N ALA A 504 4.02 -24.35 -15.60
CA ALA A 504 4.03 -25.24 -16.75
C ALA A 504 2.83 -24.94 -17.65
N ALA A 505 3.04 -25.04 -18.97
CA ALA A 505 1.93 -25.01 -19.91
C ALA A 505 0.94 -26.13 -19.61
N SER A 506 -0.36 -25.86 -19.78
CA SER A 506 -1.39 -26.87 -19.58
C SER A 506 -1.16 -28.08 -20.50
N SER A 507 -1.11 -29.27 -19.90
CA SER A 507 -1.03 -30.55 -20.63
C SER A 507 -2.40 -31.07 -21.06
N ALA A 508 -3.46 -30.31 -20.79
CA ALA A 508 -4.82 -30.73 -21.08
C ALA A 508 -5.00 -31.04 -22.58
N PRO A 509 -5.76 -32.09 -22.94
CA PRO A 509 -5.84 -32.57 -24.31
C PRO A 509 -6.63 -31.64 -25.22
N ARG A 510 -7.66 -30.95 -24.70
CA ARG A 510 -8.51 -30.03 -25.46
C ARG A 510 -7.99 -28.61 -25.35
N ASN A 511 -7.99 -27.86 -26.45
CA ASN A 511 -7.39 -26.53 -26.45
C ASN A 511 -8.31 -25.45 -25.89
N TYR A 512 -9.63 -25.52 -26.12
CA TYR A 512 -10.50 -24.36 -25.89
C TYR A 512 -11.94 -24.72 -25.53
N LEU A 513 -12.46 -24.07 -24.48
CA LEU A 513 -13.88 -24.03 -24.16
C LEU A 513 -14.33 -22.56 -24.06
N GLY A 514 -15.18 -22.13 -24.97
CA GLY A 514 -15.86 -20.83 -24.93
C GLY A 514 -17.18 -20.93 -24.18
N LEU A 515 -17.46 -19.98 -23.30
CA LEU A 515 -18.63 -19.95 -22.42
C LEU A 515 -19.18 -18.53 -22.42
N GLY A 516 -20.42 -18.30 -22.82
CA GLY A 516 -20.96 -16.94 -22.83
C GLY A 516 -22.27 -16.86 -23.58
N HIS A 517 -22.66 -15.64 -23.97
CA HIS A 517 -23.96 -15.39 -24.60
C HIS A 517 -25.09 -16.10 -23.82
N ASN A 518 -25.22 -15.80 -22.53
CA ASN A 518 -26.18 -16.48 -21.65
C ASN A 518 -27.61 -16.33 -22.17
N ALA A 519 -28.44 -17.34 -21.94
CA ALA A 519 -29.87 -17.24 -22.20
C ALA A 519 -30.45 -16.02 -21.46
N LYS A 520 -31.29 -15.25 -22.14
CA LYS A 520 -31.95 -14.08 -21.55
C LYS A 520 -32.94 -14.57 -20.49
N PRO A 521 -32.79 -14.17 -19.21
CA PRO A 521 -33.72 -14.59 -18.18
C PRO A 521 -35.11 -14.00 -18.43
N ALA A 522 -36.14 -14.86 -18.45
CA ALA A 522 -37.53 -14.43 -18.64
C ALA A 522 -38.12 -13.74 -17.40
N ALA A 523 -37.58 -14.04 -16.21
CA ALA A 523 -37.94 -13.45 -14.94
C ALA A 523 -36.71 -13.39 -14.03
N ARG A 524 -36.75 -12.53 -13.00
CA ARG A 524 -35.72 -12.52 -11.95
C ARG A 524 -35.70 -13.90 -11.26
N PRO A 525 -34.51 -14.53 -11.08
CA PRO A 525 -34.40 -15.71 -10.23
C PRO A 525 -34.85 -15.34 -8.81
N VAL A 526 -35.86 -16.02 -8.29
CA VAL A 526 -36.35 -15.80 -6.92
C VAL A 526 -35.52 -16.70 -5.99
N THR A 527 -34.36 -16.21 -5.57
CA THR A 527 -33.67 -16.71 -4.36
C THR A 527 -33.89 -15.71 -3.23
N ALA A 528 -34.12 -16.22 -2.02
CA ALA A 528 -34.69 -15.49 -0.90
C ALA A 528 -33.90 -14.21 -0.53
N VAL A 529 -34.66 -13.12 -0.38
CA VAL A 529 -34.25 -11.75 -0.02
C VAL A 529 -33.54 -11.00 -1.16
N ALA A 530 -34.26 -10.04 -1.75
CA ALA A 530 -33.65 -9.04 -2.62
C ALA A 530 -32.83 -8.08 -1.75
N ASP A 531 -31.51 -8.23 -1.75
CA ASP A 531 -30.59 -7.34 -1.05
C ASP A 531 -30.07 -6.23 -1.99
N GLU A 532 -29.42 -5.21 -1.41
CA GLU A 532 -28.75 -4.09 -2.10
C GLU A 532 -27.67 -4.54 -3.13
N CYS A 533 -27.43 -5.84 -3.26
CA CYS A 533 -26.51 -6.44 -4.21
C CYS A 533 -27.17 -6.90 -5.53
N ASP A 534 -28.49 -6.77 -5.66
CA ASP A 534 -29.24 -7.29 -6.81
C ASP A 534 -29.12 -6.42 -8.06
N TRP A 535 -28.76 -7.06 -9.17
CA TRP A 535 -28.71 -6.40 -10.47
C TRP A 535 -30.09 -6.31 -11.15
N PRO A 536 -30.41 -5.19 -11.83
CA PRO A 536 -31.61 -5.09 -12.66
C PRO A 536 -31.69 -6.19 -13.72
N LEU A 537 -32.90 -6.71 -13.99
CA LEU A 537 -33.10 -7.72 -15.04
C LEU A 537 -32.59 -7.23 -16.40
N ALA A 538 -32.74 -5.93 -16.68
CA ALA A 538 -32.24 -5.28 -17.88
C ALA A 538 -30.73 -5.44 -18.08
N THR A 539 -29.93 -5.53 -17.01
CA THR A 539 -28.49 -5.79 -17.08
C THR A 539 -28.21 -7.17 -17.68
N TRP A 540 -29.03 -8.17 -17.35
CA TRP A 540 -28.92 -9.54 -17.82
C TRP A 540 -29.52 -9.78 -19.21
N MET A 541 -30.35 -8.85 -19.71
CA MET A 541 -31.05 -8.98 -21.00
C MET A 541 -30.19 -8.66 -22.24
N ASN A 542 -28.96 -8.19 -22.03
CA ASN A 542 -28.05 -7.77 -23.09
C ASN A 542 -26.79 -8.67 -23.13
N PRO A 543 -26.92 -9.99 -23.41
CA PRO A 543 -25.76 -10.87 -23.40
C PRO A 543 -24.72 -10.44 -24.44
N ILE A 544 -23.45 -10.68 -24.14
CA ILE A 544 -22.33 -10.42 -25.05
C ILE A 544 -22.46 -11.36 -26.26
N SER A 545 -22.18 -10.85 -27.47
CA SER A 545 -22.21 -11.66 -28.69
C SER A 545 -21.27 -12.87 -28.59
N ALA A 546 -21.71 -14.01 -29.13
CA ALA A 546 -20.91 -15.23 -29.20
C ALA A 546 -19.85 -15.21 -30.31
N ASP A 547 -19.83 -14.17 -31.17
CA ASP A 547 -18.96 -14.11 -32.34
C ASP A 547 -17.47 -14.28 -31.98
N GLU A 548 -17.04 -13.64 -30.88
CA GLU A 548 -15.66 -13.78 -30.38
C GLU A 548 -15.36 -15.22 -29.93
N LEU A 549 -16.32 -15.88 -29.27
CA LEU A 549 -16.15 -17.26 -28.82
C LEU A 549 -15.97 -18.21 -30.00
N HIS A 550 -16.76 -18.04 -31.07
CA HIS A 550 -16.67 -18.85 -32.27
C HIS A 550 -15.44 -18.52 -33.11
N TYR A 551 -15.06 -17.24 -33.18
CA TYR A 551 -13.80 -16.83 -33.80
C TYR A 551 -12.61 -17.51 -33.10
N ALA A 552 -12.55 -17.45 -31.77
CA ALA A 552 -11.52 -18.11 -30.97
C ALA A 552 -11.56 -19.64 -31.13
N GLN A 553 -12.74 -20.25 -31.15
CA GLN A 553 -12.91 -21.68 -31.42
C GLN A 553 -12.28 -22.09 -32.75
N GLY A 554 -12.48 -21.28 -33.81
CA GLY A 554 -11.90 -21.52 -35.13
C GLY A 554 -10.37 -21.41 -35.15
N LYS A 555 -9.78 -20.55 -34.31
CA LYS A 555 -8.32 -20.41 -34.19
C LYS A 555 -7.68 -21.46 -33.28
N LEU A 556 -8.40 -21.91 -32.26
CA LEU A 556 -7.93 -22.85 -31.23
C LEU A 556 -8.53 -24.26 -31.39
N ASN A 557 -8.86 -24.67 -32.62
CA ASN A 557 -9.57 -25.92 -32.91
C ASN A 557 -8.72 -27.21 -32.79
N ARG A 558 -7.39 -27.10 -32.77
CA ARG A 558 -6.50 -28.27 -32.66
C ARG A 558 -6.73 -28.98 -31.32
N GLY A 559 -6.68 -30.32 -31.25
CA GLY A 559 -6.83 -31.06 -29.99
C GLY A 559 -8.24 -31.08 -29.38
N GLY A 560 -9.22 -30.38 -29.97
CA GLY A 560 -10.60 -30.32 -29.51
C GLY A 560 -10.95 -28.96 -28.93
N SER A 561 -12.09 -28.42 -29.38
CA SER A 561 -12.64 -27.16 -28.89
C SER A 561 -14.16 -27.20 -28.84
N ALA A 562 -14.75 -26.46 -27.90
CA ALA A 562 -16.20 -26.36 -27.76
C ALA A 562 -16.62 -24.92 -27.43
N VAL A 563 -17.85 -24.59 -27.73
CA VAL A 563 -18.50 -23.34 -27.31
C VAL A 563 -19.86 -23.69 -26.72
N ARG A 564 -20.18 -23.13 -25.56
CA ARG A 564 -21.50 -23.26 -24.91
C ARG A 564 -22.11 -21.86 -24.81
N THR A 565 -23.28 -21.71 -25.41
CA THR A 565 -24.07 -20.48 -25.37
C THR A 565 -25.49 -20.76 -24.92
N ASP A 566 -26.25 -19.71 -24.70
CA ASP A 566 -27.68 -19.75 -24.45
C ASP A 566 -28.01 -20.68 -23.28
N VAL A 567 -28.91 -21.64 -23.48
CA VAL A 567 -29.35 -22.60 -22.47
C VAL A 567 -28.26 -23.58 -22.06
N ALA A 568 -27.23 -23.78 -22.88
CA ALA A 568 -26.10 -24.66 -22.57
C ALA A 568 -25.06 -23.99 -21.64
N PHE A 569 -25.10 -22.66 -21.49
CA PHE A 569 -24.28 -21.93 -20.55
C PHE A 569 -25.10 -21.59 -19.29
N ASN A 570 -25.07 -22.50 -18.31
CA ASN A 570 -25.71 -22.33 -17.01
C ASN A 570 -24.91 -23.03 -15.89
N ASP A 571 -25.09 -22.57 -14.65
CA ASP A 571 -24.34 -23.05 -13.48
C ASP A 571 -24.52 -24.56 -13.26
N THR A 572 -25.74 -25.09 -13.41
CA THR A 572 -26.01 -26.52 -13.23
C THR A 572 -25.19 -27.37 -14.21
N ALA A 573 -25.14 -26.98 -15.49
CA ALA A 573 -24.38 -27.67 -16.51
C ALA A 573 -22.86 -27.57 -16.29
N LEU A 574 -22.38 -26.43 -15.80
CA LEU A 574 -20.96 -26.25 -15.48
C LEU A 574 -20.53 -27.03 -14.23
N LEU A 575 -21.34 -27.01 -13.17
CA LEU A 575 -21.06 -27.73 -11.92
C LEU A 575 -21.18 -29.25 -12.08
N ALA A 576 -22.00 -29.72 -13.02
CA ALA A 576 -22.08 -31.14 -13.36
C ALA A 576 -20.91 -31.63 -14.24
N GLU A 577 -20.12 -30.72 -14.79
CA GLU A 577 -19.05 -31.06 -15.72
C GLU A 577 -17.78 -31.48 -14.97
N ALA A 578 -17.41 -32.76 -15.09
CA ALA A 578 -16.22 -33.31 -14.45
C ALA A 578 -14.93 -33.12 -15.27
N ASP A 579 -15.02 -32.62 -16.52
CA ASP A 579 -13.92 -32.59 -17.49
C ASP A 579 -13.41 -31.18 -17.85
N LEU A 580 -13.77 -30.16 -17.06
CA LEU A 580 -13.30 -28.78 -17.28
C LEU A 580 -11.78 -28.67 -17.23
N ASP A 581 -11.11 -29.53 -16.45
CA ASP A 581 -9.65 -29.63 -16.37
C ASP A 581 -9.00 -30.19 -17.67
N GLN A 582 -9.80 -30.71 -18.59
CA GLN A 582 -9.35 -31.21 -19.89
C GLN A 582 -9.21 -30.12 -20.96
N TYR A 583 -9.53 -28.86 -20.64
CA TYR A 583 -9.36 -27.71 -21.53
C TYR A 583 -8.18 -26.82 -21.11
N ARG A 584 -7.31 -26.47 -22.07
CA ARG A 584 -6.17 -25.57 -21.84
C ARG A 584 -6.60 -24.12 -21.62
N VAL A 585 -7.65 -23.69 -22.31
CA VAL A 585 -8.19 -22.33 -22.25
C VAL A 585 -9.69 -22.39 -21.96
N LEU A 586 -10.10 -21.71 -20.90
CA LEU A 586 -11.50 -21.39 -20.59
C LEU A 586 -11.71 -19.92 -20.89
N HIS A 587 -12.65 -19.60 -21.79
CA HIS A 587 -12.94 -18.23 -22.19
C HIS A 587 -14.39 -17.90 -21.85
N PHE A 588 -14.57 -17.01 -20.86
CA PHE A 588 -15.87 -16.50 -20.46
C PHE A 588 -16.15 -15.15 -21.14
N ALA A 589 -17.15 -15.10 -22.02
CA ALA A 589 -17.69 -13.87 -22.62
C ALA A 589 -18.99 -13.49 -21.90
N THR A 590 -18.85 -13.02 -20.65
CA THR A 590 -19.95 -12.62 -19.78
C THR A 590 -19.73 -11.21 -19.22
N HIS A 591 -20.80 -10.55 -18.78
CA HIS A 591 -20.66 -9.29 -18.04
C HIS A 591 -19.96 -9.54 -16.71
N GLY A 592 -18.77 -8.95 -16.54
CA GLY A 592 -18.03 -8.94 -15.28
C GLY A 592 -18.65 -7.95 -14.31
N LEU A 593 -19.77 -8.33 -13.68
CA LEU A 593 -20.49 -7.51 -12.71
C LEU A 593 -19.77 -7.51 -11.35
N VAL A 594 -18.68 -6.75 -11.26
CA VAL A 594 -17.74 -6.77 -10.12
C VAL A 594 -18.12 -5.84 -8.97
N THR A 595 -19.00 -4.85 -9.20
CA THR A 595 -19.43 -3.89 -8.17
C THR A 595 -20.95 -3.76 -8.24
N ALA A 596 -21.65 -4.25 -7.22
CA ALA A 596 -23.11 -4.19 -7.17
C ALA A 596 -23.63 -2.74 -7.38
N PRO A 597 -24.76 -2.57 -8.07
CA PRO A 597 -25.39 -1.28 -8.25
C PRO A 597 -25.88 -0.81 -6.87
N ARG A 598 -25.30 0.29 -6.38
CA ARG A 598 -25.76 0.93 -5.15
C ARG A 598 -27.16 1.51 -5.30
#